data_AF-A0A2S5SU77-F1
#
_entry.id   AF-A0A2S5SU77-F1
#
_cell.length_a   1.000
_cell.length_b   1.000
_cell.length_c   1.000
_cell.angle_alpha   90.00
_cell.angle_beta   90.00
_cell.angle_gamma   90.00
#
_symmetry.space_group_name_H-M   'P 1'
#
loop_
_entity.id
_entity.type
_entity.pdbx_description
1 polymer ?
#
loop_
_entity_poly.entity_id
_entity_poly.type
_entity_poly.pdbx_seq_one_letter_code
_entity_poly.pdbx_strand_id
1 'polypeptide(L)'
;MLARLLAPQIDALVERLRRGVALGAEVAADRVALARLEWEDEKRRLARLLVALLSAVWLGGLAVSFLGVLVIIAAWDTAWRIPAAAGVALLLCLALALVVLQVQRLMQQGDQSFALLKRELAADLDTLRRMRDDAAPEVPSEPPPAPEGPDDAPRP
;
A
#
# COMPACT_ATOMS: atom_id res chain seq x y z
N MET A 1 44.48 -4.86 -29.58
CA MET A 1 44.17 -6.20 -30.14
C MET A 1 43.05 -6.92 -29.38
N LEU A 2 42.95 -6.79 -28.05
CA LEU A 2 41.87 -7.35 -27.20
C LEU A 2 40.46 -6.83 -27.49
N ALA A 3 40.30 -5.55 -27.87
CA ALA A 3 38.99 -4.96 -28.18
C ALA A 3 38.26 -5.62 -29.38
N ARG A 4 39.01 -6.24 -30.30
CA ARG A 4 38.45 -6.90 -31.49
C ARG A 4 37.92 -8.32 -31.20
N LEU A 5 38.33 -8.92 -30.08
CA LEU A 5 37.91 -10.26 -29.63
C LEU A 5 36.71 -10.21 -28.67
N LEU A 6 36.46 -9.07 -28.01
CA LEU A 6 35.31 -8.88 -27.12
C LEU A 6 34.01 -8.53 -27.87
N ALA A 7 34.09 -7.72 -28.93
CA ALA A 7 32.94 -7.29 -29.72
C ALA A 7 31.99 -8.45 -30.14
N PRO A 8 32.47 -9.56 -30.74
CA PRO A 8 31.57 -10.65 -31.15
C PRO A 8 30.96 -11.44 -29.97
N GLN A 9 31.61 -11.46 -28.81
CA GLN A 9 31.06 -12.11 -27.61
C GLN A 9 29.97 -11.26 -26.97
N ILE A 10 30.10 -9.94 -27.00
CA ILE A 10 29.07 -9.00 -26.51
C ILE A 10 27.81 -9.13 -27.37
N ASP A 11 27.94 -9.18 -28.69
CA ASP A 11 26.80 -9.35 -29.60
C ASP A 11 26.04 -10.65 -29.33
N ALA A 12 26.76 -11.74 -29.10
CA ALA A 12 26.16 -13.03 -28.75
C ALA A 12 25.46 -13.02 -27.38
N LEU A 13 26.00 -12.28 -26.40
CA LEU A 13 25.39 -12.11 -25.08
C LEU A 13 24.13 -11.23 -25.13
N VAL A 14 24.19 -10.13 -25.88
CA VAL A 14 23.08 -9.21 -26.10
C VAL A 14 21.94 -9.95 -26.77
N GLU A 15 22.24 -10.77 -27.77
CA GLU A 15 21.24 -11.54 -28.50
C GLU A 15 20.59 -12.64 -27.62
N ARG A 16 21.39 -13.29 -26.76
CA ARG A 16 20.88 -14.25 -25.76
C ARG A 16 20.00 -13.57 -24.72
N LEU A 17 20.41 -12.40 -24.23
CA LEU A 17 19.66 -11.61 -23.26
C LEU A 17 18.34 -11.13 -23.88
N ARG A 18 18.38 -10.63 -25.12
CA ARG A 18 17.19 -10.16 -25.85
C ARG A 18 16.17 -11.28 -26.06
N ARG A 19 16.63 -12.50 -26.38
CA ARG A 19 15.75 -13.68 -26.48
C ARG A 19 15.18 -14.08 -25.12
N GLY A 20 15.99 -14.06 -24.07
CA GLY A 20 15.53 -14.34 -22.70
C GLY A 20 14.49 -13.32 -22.22
N VAL A 21 14.69 -12.04 -22.52
CA VAL A 21 13.76 -10.95 -22.21
C VAL A 21 12.47 -11.08 -23.01
N ALA A 22 12.54 -11.43 -24.30
CA ALA A 22 11.34 -11.63 -25.13
C ALA A 22 10.48 -12.80 -24.61
N LEU A 23 11.10 -13.94 -24.32
CA LEU A 23 10.42 -15.12 -23.75
C LEU A 23 9.87 -14.84 -22.34
N GLY A 24 10.63 -14.10 -21.52
CA GLY A 24 10.21 -13.70 -20.18
C GLY A 24 9.07 -12.69 -20.18
N ALA A 25 9.07 -11.76 -21.15
CA ALA A 25 8.02 -10.75 -21.30
C ALA A 25 6.68 -11.36 -21.69
N GLU A 26 6.68 -12.38 -22.54
CA GLU A 26 5.45 -13.11 -22.90
C GLU A 26 4.86 -13.86 -21.71
N VAL A 27 5.69 -14.58 -20.95
CA VAL A 27 5.24 -15.31 -19.74
C VAL A 27 4.78 -14.34 -18.64
N ALA A 28 5.48 -13.23 -18.46
CA ALA A 28 5.11 -12.21 -17.49
C ALA A 28 3.80 -11.52 -17.87
N ALA A 29 3.58 -11.22 -19.15
CA ALA A 29 2.34 -10.61 -19.63
C ALA A 29 1.12 -11.50 -19.33
N ASP A 30 1.25 -12.81 -19.54
CA ASP A 30 0.18 -13.77 -19.30
C ASP A 30 -0.12 -13.92 -17.80
N ARG A 31 0.92 -13.99 -16.95
CA ARG A 31 0.75 -14.01 -15.49
C ARG A 31 0.17 -12.71 -14.94
N VAL A 32 0.50 -11.56 -15.52
CA VAL A 32 -0.08 -10.26 -15.14
C VAL A 32 -1.55 -10.18 -15.55
N ALA A 33 -1.93 -10.75 -16.70
CA ALA A 33 -3.32 -10.82 -17.13
C ALA A 33 -4.18 -11.65 -16.15
N LEU A 34 -3.67 -12.81 -15.73
CA LEU A 34 -4.30 -13.64 -14.70
C LEU A 34 -4.34 -12.95 -13.34
N ALA A 35 -3.23 -12.36 -12.90
CA ALA A 35 -3.15 -11.66 -11.61
C ALA A 35 -4.12 -10.46 -11.55
N ARG A 36 -4.36 -9.76 -12.67
CA ARG A 36 -5.37 -8.68 -12.72
C ARG A 36 -6.79 -9.21 -12.54
N LEU A 37 -7.13 -10.34 -13.15
CA LEU A 37 -8.45 -10.96 -12.98
C LEU A 37 -8.66 -11.43 -11.54
N GLU A 38 -7.68 -12.15 -10.98
CA GLU A 38 -7.73 -12.60 -9.58
C GLU A 38 -7.80 -11.42 -8.60
N TRP A 39 -7.11 -10.33 -8.91
CA TRP A 39 -7.15 -9.10 -8.11
C TRP A 39 -8.53 -8.43 -8.13
N GLU A 40 -9.19 -8.36 -9.29
CA GLU A 40 -10.55 -7.83 -9.38
C GLU A 40 -11.55 -8.69 -8.61
N ASP A 41 -11.40 -10.02 -8.65
CA ASP A 41 -12.25 -10.94 -7.91
C ASP A 41 -12.05 -10.83 -6.40
N GLU A 42 -10.81 -10.74 -5.92
CA GLU A 42 -10.54 -10.56 -4.49
C GLU A 42 -11.04 -9.19 -4.02
N LYS A 43 -10.87 -8.14 -4.82
CA LYS A 43 -11.42 -6.81 -4.52
C LYS A 43 -12.95 -6.84 -4.41
N ARG A 44 -13.64 -7.54 -5.32
CA ARG A 44 -15.10 -7.74 -5.26
C ARG A 44 -15.51 -8.57 -4.04
N ARG A 45 -14.74 -9.59 -3.68
CA ARG A 45 -14.97 -10.41 -2.47
C ARG A 45 -14.86 -9.55 -1.21
N LEU A 46 -13.80 -8.76 -1.07
CA LEU A 46 -13.62 -7.83 0.03
C LEU A 46 -14.71 -6.77 0.09
N ALA A 47 -15.10 -6.19 -1.05
CA ALA A 47 -16.20 -5.23 -1.11
C ALA A 47 -17.53 -5.85 -0.66
N ARG A 48 -17.85 -7.07 -1.10
CA ARG A 48 -19.05 -7.80 -0.65
C ARG A 48 -19.03 -8.08 0.85
N LEU A 49 -17.89 -8.52 1.39
CA LEU A 49 -17.73 -8.75 2.83
C LEU A 49 -17.90 -7.45 3.63
N LEU A 50 -17.31 -6.35 3.16
CA LEU A 50 -17.45 -5.04 3.80
C LEU A 50 -18.91 -4.58 3.83
N VAL A 51 -19.60 -4.67 2.69
CA VAL A 51 -21.03 -4.31 2.59
C VAL A 51 -21.87 -5.21 3.49
N ALA A 52 -21.63 -6.52 3.49
CA ALA A 52 -22.34 -7.47 4.35
C ALA A 52 -22.13 -7.18 5.84
N LEU A 53 -20.88 -6.89 6.25
CA LEU A 53 -20.56 -6.54 7.63
C LEU A 53 -21.24 -5.23 8.04
N LEU A 54 -21.19 -4.21 7.20
CA LEU A 54 -21.82 -2.92 7.48
C LEU A 54 -23.34 -3.05 7.58
N SER A 55 -23.93 -3.85 6.69
CA SER A 55 -25.37 -4.17 6.70
C SER A 55 -25.76 -4.92 7.96
N ALA A 56 -24.96 -5.90 8.40
CA ALA A 56 -25.20 -6.66 9.62
C ALA A 56 -25.14 -5.78 10.87
N VAL A 57 -24.15 -4.88 10.97
CA VAL A 57 -24.05 -3.92 12.08
C VAL A 57 -25.24 -2.97 12.10
N TRP A 58 -25.63 -2.44 10.93
CA TRP A 58 -26.77 -1.54 10.81
C TRP A 58 -28.08 -2.23 11.22
N LEU A 59 -28.40 -3.37 10.61
CA LEU A 59 -29.61 -4.14 10.89
C LEU A 59 -29.65 -4.63 12.33
N GLY A 60 -28.51 -5.09 12.87
CA GLY A 60 -28.38 -5.51 14.26
C GLY A 60 -28.64 -4.35 15.23
N GLY A 61 -28.03 -3.18 14.98
CA GLY A 61 -28.28 -1.98 15.78
C GLY A 61 -29.74 -1.52 15.74
N LEU A 62 -30.37 -1.59 14.57
CA LEU A 62 -31.79 -1.25 14.40
C LEU A 62 -32.69 -2.22 15.17
N ALA A 63 -32.44 -3.54 15.06
CA ALA A 63 -33.20 -4.57 15.77
C ALA A 63 -33.10 -4.39 17.29
N VAL A 64 -31.90 -4.16 17.83
CA VAL A 64 -31.69 -3.92 19.27
C VAL A 64 -32.40 -2.63 19.71
N SER A 65 -32.39 -1.59 18.88
CA SER A 65 -33.10 -0.33 19.18
C SER A 65 -34.61 -0.52 19.27
N PHE A 66 -35.21 -1.22 18.30
CA PHE A 66 -36.65 -1.55 18.34
C PHE A 66 -37.00 -2.45 19.51
N LEU A 67 -36.14 -3.41 19.86
CA LEU A 67 -36.31 -4.24 21.05
C LEU A 67 -36.31 -3.38 22.32
N GLY A 68 -35.41 -2.40 22.40
CA GLY A 68 -35.37 -1.43 23.49
C GLY A 68 -36.67 -0.62 23.62
N VAL A 69 -37.19 -0.10 22.50
CA VAL A 69 -38.48 0.60 22.47
C VAL A 69 -39.62 -0.33 22.90
N LEU A 70 -39.64 -1.57 22.44
CA LEU A 70 -40.65 -2.56 22.82
C LEU A 70 -40.62 -2.83 24.33
N VAL A 71 -39.44 -2.97 24.92
CA VAL A 71 -39.27 -3.13 26.37
C VAL A 71 -39.81 -1.91 27.12
N ILE A 72 -39.54 -0.69 26.64
CA ILE A 72 -40.05 0.53 27.26
C ILE A 72 -41.58 0.60 27.17
N ILE A 73 -42.16 0.28 26.01
CA ILE A 73 -43.61 0.25 25.81
C ILE A 73 -44.26 -0.80 26.72
N ALA A 74 -43.68 -2.01 26.81
CA ALA A 74 -44.20 -3.08 27.66
C ALA A 74 -44.11 -2.74 29.15
N ALA A 75 -43.03 -2.06 29.58
CA ALA A 75 -42.89 -1.56 30.93
C ALA A 75 -43.68 -0.27 31.17
N TRP A 76 -44.25 0.34 30.12
CA TRP A 76 -44.75 1.70 30.16
C TRP A 76 -45.87 1.88 31.16
N ASP A 77 -46.67 0.86 31.52
CA ASP A 77 -47.72 1.04 32.53
C ASP A 77 -47.38 0.59 33.96
N THR A 78 -46.16 0.10 34.19
CA THR A 78 -45.73 -0.44 35.49
C THR A 78 -44.94 0.56 36.34
N ALA A 79 -44.63 0.22 37.60
CA ALA A 79 -43.67 0.98 38.41
C ALA A 79 -42.22 0.89 37.87
N TRP A 80 -41.95 -0.04 36.95
CA TRP A 80 -40.63 -0.35 36.41
C TRP A 80 -40.26 0.46 35.15
N ARG A 81 -41.05 1.47 34.76
CA ARG A 81 -40.83 2.34 33.58
C ARG A 81 -39.39 2.89 33.53
N ILE A 82 -38.99 3.60 34.60
CA ILE A 82 -37.68 4.26 34.71
C ILE A 82 -36.52 3.25 34.67
N PRO A 83 -36.49 2.18 35.49
CA PRO A 83 -35.38 1.22 35.46
C PRO A 83 -35.31 0.43 34.15
N ALA A 84 -36.44 0.14 33.49
CA ALA A 84 -36.44 -0.49 32.17
C ALA A 84 -35.79 0.42 31.11
N ALA A 85 -36.18 1.70 31.06
CA ALA A 85 -35.58 2.67 30.15
C ALA A 85 -34.09 2.88 30.42
N ALA A 86 -33.69 2.98 31.70
CA ALA A 86 -32.29 3.09 32.09
C ALA A 86 -31.47 1.86 31.70
N GLY A 87 -32.03 0.65 31.87
CA GLY A 87 -31.37 -0.60 31.47
C GLY A 87 -31.16 -0.70 29.95
N VAL A 88 -32.17 -0.33 29.16
CA VAL A 88 -32.06 -0.27 27.69
C VAL A 88 -31.00 0.76 27.27
N ALA A 89 -31.02 1.96 27.86
CA ALA A 89 -30.03 2.99 27.58
C ALA A 89 -28.60 2.51 27.90
N LEU A 90 -28.41 1.89 29.07
CA LEU A 90 -27.12 1.33 29.47
C LEU A 90 -26.64 0.25 28.50
N LEU A 91 -27.52 -0.67 28.09
CA LEU A 91 -27.21 -1.72 27.13
C LEU A 91 -26.76 -1.13 25.78
N LEU A 92 -27.49 -0.14 25.26
CA LEU A 92 -27.16 0.54 24.02
C LEU A 92 -25.82 1.30 24.12
N CYS A 93 -25.57 1.99 25.23
CA CYS A 93 -24.28 2.64 25.49
C CYS A 93 -23.12 1.63 25.53
N LEU A 94 -23.33 0.47 26.16
CA LEU A 94 -22.32 -0.59 26.23
C LEU A 94 -22.02 -1.17 24.85
N ALA A 95 -23.08 -1.43 24.07
CA ALA A 95 -22.96 -1.91 22.69
C ALA A 95 -22.19 -0.89 21.82
N LEU A 96 -22.50 0.40 21.94
CA LEU A 96 -21.79 1.47 21.24
C LEU A 96 -20.31 1.52 21.64
N ALA A 97 -20.00 1.45 22.93
CA ALA A 97 -18.63 1.45 23.43
C ALA A 97 -17.82 0.27 22.87
N LEU A 98 -18.41 -0.93 22.81
CA LEU A 98 -17.78 -2.11 22.21
C LEU A 98 -17.49 -1.92 20.71
N VAL A 99 -18.44 -1.36 19.96
CA VAL A 99 -18.25 -1.06 18.52
C VAL A 99 -17.11 -0.05 18.33
N VAL A 100 -17.08 1.03 19.12
CA VAL A 100 -16.01 2.04 19.06
C VAL A 100 -14.65 1.41 19.35
N LEU A 101 -14.53 0.58 20.40
CA LEU A 101 -13.29 -0.11 20.74
C LEU A 101 -12.82 -1.04 19.62
N GLN A 102 -13.74 -1.79 19.00
CA GLN A 102 -13.40 -2.67 17.88
C GLN A 102 -12.94 -1.88 16.65
N VAL A 103 -13.59 -0.76 16.31
CA VAL A 103 -13.16 0.13 15.23
C VAL A 103 -11.77 0.70 15.50
N GLN A 104 -11.50 1.15 16.73
CA GLN A 104 -10.17 1.65 17.11
C GLN A 104 -9.09 0.56 16.97
N ARG A 105 -9.38 -0.69 17.39
CA ARG A 105 -8.46 -1.82 17.21
C ARG A 105 -8.18 -2.11 15.74
N LEU A 106 -9.21 -2.10 14.89
CA LEU A 106 -9.09 -2.30 13.45
C LEU A 106 -8.22 -1.20 12.80
N MET A 107 -8.41 0.06 13.19
CA MET A 107 -7.59 1.18 12.71
C MET A 107 -6.12 1.02 13.10
N GLN A 108 -5.86 0.63 14.36
CA GLN A 108 -4.49 0.40 14.85
C GLN A 108 -3.80 -0.79 14.16
N GLN A 109 -4.53 -1.87 13.91
CA GLN A 109 -4.01 -3.04 13.18
C GLN A 109 -3.71 -2.72 11.71
N GLY A 110 -4.58 -1.94 11.05
CA GLY A 110 -4.34 -1.47 9.69
C GLY A 110 -3.04 -0.67 9.60
N ASP A 111 -2.84 0.28 10.52
CA ASP A 111 -1.65 1.14 10.52
C ASP A 111 -0.35 0.34 10.73
N GLN A 112 -0.36 -0.69 11.59
CA GLN A 112 0.79 -1.59 11.77
C GLN A 112 1.07 -2.45 10.54
N SER A 113 0.02 -2.96 9.89
CA SER A 113 0.14 -3.80 8.69
C SER A 113 0.75 -3.02 7.52
N PHE A 114 0.34 -1.76 7.34
CA PHE A 114 0.90 -0.88 6.32
C PHE A 114 2.27 -0.31 6.69
N ALA A 115 2.60 -0.17 7.98
CA ALA A 115 3.91 0.31 8.41
C ALA A 115 5.06 -0.64 8.02
N LEU A 116 4.85 -1.96 8.14
CA LEU A 116 5.83 -2.95 7.68
C LEU A 116 5.98 -2.93 6.16
N LEU A 117 4.87 -2.91 5.42
CA LEU A 117 4.91 -2.84 3.96
C LEU A 117 5.58 -1.57 3.45
N LYS A 118 5.33 -0.41 4.08
CA LYS A 118 5.99 0.86 3.74
C LYS A 118 7.50 0.82 4.01
N ARG A 119 7.92 0.18 5.09
CA ARG A 119 9.36 0.01 5.41
C ARG A 119 10.05 -0.85 4.36
N GLU A 120 9.44 -1.96 3.99
CA GLU A 120 10.00 -2.86 2.99
C GLU A 120 10.05 -2.18 1.61
N LEU A 121 8.99 -1.46 1.24
CA LEU A 121 8.96 -0.70 -0.01
C LEU A 121 10.00 0.43 -0.05
N ALA A 122 10.26 1.08 1.09
CA ALA A 122 11.31 2.09 1.19
C ALA A 122 12.71 1.47 1.03
N ALA A 123 12.94 0.28 1.61
CA ALA A 123 14.20 -0.45 1.46
C ALA A 123 14.44 -0.90 0.01
N ASP A 124 13.39 -1.37 -0.67
CA ASP A 124 13.45 -1.72 -2.11
C ASP A 124 13.75 -0.50 -2.98
N LEU A 125 13.10 0.65 -2.69
CA LEU A 125 13.34 1.90 -3.42
C LEU A 125 14.77 2.42 -3.22
N ASP A 126 15.33 2.33 -2.02
CA ASP A 126 16.71 2.71 -1.75
C ASP A 126 17.70 1.82 -2.49
N THR A 127 17.40 0.52 -2.60
CA THR A 127 18.22 -0.44 -3.34
C THR A 127 18.22 -0.14 -4.83
N LEU A 128 17.04 0.14 -5.41
CA LEU A 128 16.91 0.56 -6.82
C LEU A 128 17.62 1.89 -7.09
N ARG A 129 17.60 2.81 -6.12
CA ARG A 129 18.26 4.12 -6.25
C ARG A 129 19.78 3.96 -6.32
N ARG A 130 20.36 3.17 -5.41
CA ARG A 130 21.80 2.85 -5.42
C ARG A 130 22.23 2.16 -6.70
N MET A 131 21.49 1.14 -7.16
CA MET A 131 21.79 0.46 -8.43
C MET A 131 21.77 1.41 -9.63
N ARG A 132 20.90 2.42 -9.62
CA ARG A 132 20.88 3.46 -10.66
C ARG A 132 22.07 4.41 -10.56
N ASP A 133 22.47 4.78 -9.35
CA ASP A 133 23.61 5.66 -9.11
C ASP A 133 24.93 4.95 -9.50
N ASP A 134 25.06 3.64 -9.23
CA ASP A 134 26.19 2.80 -9.65
C ASP A 134 26.26 2.58 -11.18
N ALA A 135 25.11 2.67 -11.86
CA ALA A 135 25.00 2.54 -13.31
C ALA A 135 25.20 3.87 -14.06
N ALA A 136 25.25 5.00 -13.35
CA ALA A 136 25.61 6.28 -13.95
C ALA A 136 27.12 6.24 -14.25
N PRO A 137 27.55 6.34 -15.52
CA PRO A 137 28.97 6.38 -15.82
C PRO A 137 29.58 7.58 -15.11
N GLU A 138 30.67 7.38 -14.36
CA GLU A 138 31.55 8.47 -13.95
C GLU A 138 31.93 9.24 -15.22
N VAL A 139 31.24 10.35 -15.49
CA VAL A 139 31.70 11.32 -16.47
C VAL A 139 33.00 11.85 -15.88
N PRO A 140 34.17 11.54 -16.49
CA PRO A 140 35.43 12.03 -15.96
C PRO A 140 35.32 13.55 -15.88
N SER A 141 35.51 14.07 -14.68
CA SER A 141 35.54 15.51 -14.44
C SER A 141 36.67 16.07 -15.29
N GLU A 142 36.31 16.79 -16.35
CA GLU A 142 37.25 17.53 -17.17
C GLU A 142 38.07 18.42 -16.23
N PRO A 143 39.41 18.36 -16.23
CA PRO A 143 40.22 19.14 -15.31
C PRO A 143 39.90 20.62 -15.52
N PRO A 144 39.79 21.42 -14.44
CA PRO A 144 39.54 22.85 -14.57
C PRO A 144 40.57 23.49 -15.52
N PRO A 145 40.17 24.41 -16.40
CA PRO A 145 41.09 25.03 -17.35
C PRO A 145 42.25 25.65 -16.59
N ALA A 146 43.47 25.33 -17.03
CA ALA A 146 44.70 25.86 -16.45
C ALA A 146 44.62 27.40 -16.42
N PRO A 147 45.14 28.06 -15.37
CA PRO A 147 45.19 29.51 -15.35
C PRO A 147 45.99 29.99 -16.55
N GLU A 148 45.35 30.71 -17.47
CA GLU A 148 46.03 31.48 -18.50
C GLU A 148 47.09 32.35 -17.81
N GLY A 149 48.35 32.12 -18.18
CA GLY A 149 49.48 32.90 -17.69
C GLY A 149 49.32 34.38 -18.06
N PRO A 150 49.96 35.30 -17.32
CA PRO A 150 49.75 36.72 -17.52
C PRO A 150 50.24 37.13 -18.92
N ASP A 151 49.29 37.61 -19.71
CA ASP A 151 49.48 38.22 -21.02
C ASP A 151 50.37 39.46 -20.92
N ASP A 152 51.22 39.60 -21.93
CA ASP A 152 52.17 40.66 -22.19
C ASP A 152 51.50 42.05 -22.22
N ALA A 153 52.13 43.05 -21.58
CA ALA A 153 52.31 44.42 -22.10
C ALA A 153 53.03 45.32 -21.05
N PRO A 154 53.63 46.46 -21.43
CA PRO A 154 54.99 46.56 -21.98
C PRO A 154 55.93 47.36 -21.05
N ARG A 155 57.25 47.17 -21.22
CA ARG A 155 58.31 47.99 -20.58
C ARG A 155 58.45 49.37 -21.27
N PRO A 156 58.95 50.38 -20.54
CA PRO A 156 58.77 51.83 -20.82
C PRO A 156 59.44 52.35 -22.09
#